data_AF-A0A5C6ABU9-F1
#
_entry.id   AF-A0A5C6ABU9-F1
#
_cell.length_a   1.000
_cell.length_b   1.000
_cell.length_c   1.000
_cell.angle_alpha   90.00
_cell.angle_beta   90.00
_cell.angle_gamma   90.00
#
_symmetry.space_group_name_H-M   'P 1'
#
loop_
_entity.id
_entity.type
_entity.pdbx_description
1 polymer ?
#
loop_
_entity_poly.entity_id
_entity_poly.type
_entity_poly.pdbx_seq_one_letter_code
_entity_poly.pdbx_strand_id
1 'polypeptide(L)'
;MRHNVSSCPICGGGLCGVRAYFDASGVLTHGLVVCDECEAIWLQPDTGGVHVYADPESPRCPISGVELYHRGTSRWANEDDLASLGWSAAIASELTFECSEGRHDGTC
;
A
#
# COMPACT_ATOMS: atom_id res chain seq x y z
N MET A 1 -1.40 12.18 -1.69
CA MET A 1 -2.56 11.41 -1.21
C MET A 1 -2.16 9.94 -1.13
N ARG A 2 -2.56 9.19 -0.09
CA ARG A 2 -2.29 7.76 0.03
C ARG A 2 -3.62 7.01 -0.03
N HIS A 3 -3.75 6.09 -0.97
CA HIS A 3 -4.99 5.34 -1.17
C HIS A 3 -4.98 4.07 -0.33
N ASN A 4 -5.98 3.94 0.54
CA ASN A 4 -6.09 2.85 1.50
C ASN A 4 -7.31 1.99 1.18
N VAL A 5 -7.19 0.67 1.35
CA VAL A 5 -8.28 -0.28 1.12
C VAL A 5 -9.13 -0.51 2.38
N SER A 6 -8.51 -0.45 3.57
CA SER A 6 -9.18 -0.63 4.86
C SER A 6 -8.26 -0.23 6.02
N SER A 7 -8.80 -0.24 7.23
CA SER A 7 -7.98 -0.39 8.45
C SER A 7 -7.41 -1.81 8.54
N CYS A 8 -6.30 -1.98 9.25
CA CYS A 8 -5.63 -3.25 9.39
C CYS A 8 -6.36 -4.17 10.38
N PRO A 9 -6.82 -5.37 9.96
CA PRO A 9 -7.50 -6.29 10.85
C PRO A 9 -6.56 -6.98 11.84
N ILE A 10 -5.24 -6.90 11.64
CA ILE A 10 -4.24 -7.58 12.47
C ILE A 10 -3.85 -6.73 13.68
N CYS A 11 -3.42 -5.49 13.45
CA CYS A 11 -3.01 -4.60 14.54
C CYS A 11 -4.15 -3.69 15.04
N GLY A 12 -5.25 -3.56 14.29
CA GLY A 12 -6.41 -2.75 14.65
C GLY A 12 -6.21 -1.23 14.55
N GLY A 13 -4.98 -0.75 14.29
CA GLY A 13 -4.65 0.69 14.25
C GLY A 13 -4.14 1.21 12.90
N GLY A 14 -3.38 0.40 12.16
CA GLY A 14 -2.74 0.83 10.91
C GLY A 14 -3.70 0.92 9.72
N LEU A 15 -3.32 1.71 8.72
CA LEU A 15 -4.01 1.82 7.44
C LEU A 15 -3.34 0.94 6.39
N CYS A 16 -4.17 0.20 5.65
CA CYS A 16 -3.71 -0.72 4.62
C CYS A 16 -3.67 0.00 3.27
N GLY A 17 -2.49 0.50 2.91
CA GLY A 17 -2.27 1.28 1.69
C GLY A 17 -1.84 0.41 0.50
N VAL A 18 -2.12 0.87 -0.71
CA VAL A 18 -1.69 0.16 -1.93
C VAL A 18 -0.30 0.59 -2.36
N ARG A 19 0.62 -0.37 -2.47
CA ARG A 19 1.98 -0.21 -3.00
C ARG A 19 2.06 -0.78 -4.40
N ALA A 20 2.37 0.06 -5.37
CA ALA A 20 2.52 -0.29 -6.79
C ALA A 20 3.96 -0.70 -7.11
N TYR A 21 4.12 -1.73 -7.94
CA TYR A 21 5.40 -2.26 -8.39
C TYR A 21 5.57 -2.15 -9.90
N PHE A 22 6.76 -1.75 -10.30
CA PHE A 22 7.13 -1.50 -11.69
C PHE A 22 8.31 -2.37 -12.10
N ASP A 23 8.33 -2.80 -13.35
CA ASP A 23 9.49 -3.48 -13.92
C ASP A 23 10.65 -2.51 -14.22
N ALA A 24 11.76 -3.03 -14.74
CA ALA A 24 12.92 -2.23 -15.12
C ALA A 24 12.64 -1.20 -16.24
N SER A 25 11.53 -1.37 -16.97
CA SER A 25 11.09 -0.45 -18.03
C SER A 25 10.13 0.63 -17.50
N GLY A 26 9.80 0.60 -16.20
CA GLY A 26 8.85 1.51 -15.56
C GLY A 26 7.38 1.15 -15.82
N VAL A 27 7.09 -0.06 -16.32
CA VAL A 27 5.73 -0.53 -16.55
C VAL A 27 5.15 -1.11 -15.26
N LEU A 28 3.93 -0.71 -14.90
CA LEU A 28 3.22 -1.23 -13.74
C LEU A 28 2.96 -2.74 -13.92
N THR A 29 3.29 -3.53 -12.91
CA THR A 29 3.18 -4.99 -12.97
C THR A 29 2.13 -5.55 -12.00
N HIS A 30 2.16 -5.10 -10.75
CA HIS A 30 1.25 -5.56 -9.70
C HIS A 30 1.15 -4.53 -8.57
N GLY A 31 0.12 -4.68 -7.74
CA GLY A 31 -0.06 -3.97 -6.49
C GLY A 31 0.04 -4.92 -5.32
N LEU A 32 0.43 -4.40 -4.16
CA LEU A 32 0.31 -5.05 -2.86
C LEU A 32 -0.43 -4.13 -1.91
N VAL A 33 -1.23 -4.70 -1.01
CA VAL A 33 -1.76 -3.95 0.12
C VAL A 33 -0.79 -4.12 1.29
N VAL A 34 -0.35 -3.03 1.89
CA VAL A 34 0.64 -3.02 2.98
C VAL A 34 0.14 -2.14 4.13
N CYS A 35 0.08 -2.72 5.33
CA CYS A 35 -0.18 -1.98 6.57
C CYS A 35 1.03 -1.10 6.93
N ASP A 36 0.81 0.16 7.29
CA ASP A 36 1.90 1.07 7.73
C ASP A 36 2.44 0.81 9.13
N GLU A 37 1.67 0.15 9.99
CA GLU A 37 2.09 -0.08 11.37
C GLU A 37 2.79 -1.44 11.54
N CYS A 38 2.11 -2.52 11.14
CA CYS A 38 2.61 -3.88 11.36
C CYS A 38 3.23 -4.53 10.11
N GLU A 39 3.22 -3.84 8.97
CA GLU A 39 3.80 -4.32 7.71
C GLU A 39 3.19 -5.63 7.17
N ALA A 40 1.99 -6.00 7.61
CA ALA A 40 1.24 -7.10 7.01
C ALA A 40 0.96 -6.80 5.52
N ILE A 41 1.13 -7.81 4.66
CA ILE A 41 1.03 -7.70 3.21
C ILE A 41 -0.09 -8.61 2.69
N TRP A 42 -0.96 -8.07 1.86
CA TRP A 42 -1.94 -8.83 1.08
C TRP A 42 -1.69 -8.67 -0.42
N LEU A 43 -1.91 -9.76 -1.17
CA LEU A 43 -1.70 -9.81 -2.62
C LEU A 43 -2.96 -9.47 -3.43
N GLN A 44 -4.07 -9.24 -2.75
CA GLN A 44 -5.36 -8.89 -3.34
C GLN A 44 -5.77 -7.50 -2.82
N PRO A 45 -6.69 -6.81 -3.51
CA PRO A 45 -7.18 -5.49 -3.09
C PRO A 45 -8.15 -5.57 -1.90
N ASP A 46 -7.89 -6.46 -0.94
CA ASP A 46 -8.68 -6.66 0.27
C ASP A 46 -7.77 -7.16 1.40
N THR A 47 -8.25 -7.04 2.64
CA THR A 47 -7.55 -7.50 3.84
C THR A 47 -8.21 -8.72 4.49
N GLY A 48 -9.23 -9.30 3.85
CA GLY A 48 -9.96 -10.47 4.36
C GLY A 48 -9.26 -11.79 4.04
N GLY A 49 -8.35 -11.79 3.06
CA GLY A 49 -7.58 -12.96 2.65
C GLY A 49 -6.35 -13.27 3.50
N VAL A 50 -5.54 -14.21 2.97
CA VAL A 50 -4.24 -14.59 3.56
C VAL A 50 -3.27 -13.42 3.46
N HIS A 51 -2.59 -13.14 4.58
CA HIS A 51 -1.50 -12.16 4.64
C HIS A 51 -0.16 -12.85 4.83
N VAL A 52 0.90 -12.13 4.48
CA VAL A 52 2.29 -12.52 4.72
C VAL A 52 3.05 -11.34 5.35
N TYR A 53 4.22 -11.64 5.90
CA TYR A 53 5.18 -10.65 6.36
C TYR A 53 6.46 -10.78 5.54
N ALA A 54 7.08 -9.64 5.23
CA ALA A 54 8.42 -9.64 4.68
C ALA A 54 9.44 -9.98 5.78
N ASP A 55 10.63 -10.40 5.37
CA ASP A 55 11.76 -10.54 6.28
C ASP A 55 12.14 -9.16 6.86
N PRO A 56 12.29 -9.02 8.19
CA PRO A 56 12.52 -7.72 8.82
C PRO A 56 13.93 -7.15 8.56
N GLU A 57 14.92 -8.00 8.27
CA GLU A 57 16.29 -7.57 7.97
C GLU A 57 16.47 -7.27 6.47
N SER A 58 15.74 -7.98 5.60
CA SER A 58 15.77 -7.80 4.15
C SER A 58 14.36 -7.85 3.55
N PRO A 59 13.54 -6.80 3.72
CA PRO A 59 12.14 -6.81 3.31
C PRO A 59 12.03 -6.86 1.79
N ARG A 60 11.40 -7.92 1.27
CA ARG A 60 11.23 -8.19 -0.16
C ARG A 60 9.77 -8.34 -0.53
N CYS A 61 9.45 -7.94 -1.76
CA CYS A 61 8.15 -8.17 -2.36
C CYS A 61 7.93 -9.68 -2.54
N PRO A 62 6.83 -10.25 -2.02
CA PRO A 62 6.53 -11.68 -2.13
C PRO A 62 6.25 -12.15 -3.57
N ILE A 63 5.97 -11.23 -4.50
CA ILE A 63 5.70 -11.55 -5.91
C ILE A 63 6.98 -11.48 -6.75
N SER A 64 7.75 -10.39 -6.64
CA SER A 64 8.90 -10.12 -7.52
C SER A 64 10.27 -10.38 -6.88
N GLY A 65 10.34 -10.54 -5.57
CA GLY A 65 11.61 -10.72 -4.82
C GLY A 65 12.49 -9.48 -4.72
N VAL A 66 12.10 -8.36 -5.35
CA VAL A 66 12.78 -7.07 -5.22
C VAL A 66 12.56 -6.49 -3.83
N GLU A 67 13.43 -5.58 -3.40
CA GLU A 67 13.26 -4.88 -2.11
C GLU A 67 11.91 -4.17 -2.03
N LEU A 68 11.22 -4.36 -0.90
CA LEU A 68 9.83 -3.93 -0.73
C LEU A 68 9.65 -2.42 -0.92
N TYR A 69 10.62 -1.63 -0.43
CA TYR A 69 10.57 -0.17 -0.42
C TYR A 69 11.50 0.52 -1.43
N HIS A 70 12.04 -0.22 -2.40
CA HIS A 70 12.99 0.35 -3.37
C HIS A 70 12.32 1.40 -4.26
N ARG A 71 12.84 2.64 -4.23
CA ARG A 71 12.24 3.81 -4.87
C ARG A 71 12.16 3.73 -6.40
N GLY A 72 13.04 2.95 -7.03
CA GLY A 72 13.07 2.81 -8.49
C GLY A 72 12.08 1.77 -9.04
N THR A 73 11.59 0.87 -8.20
CA THR A 73 10.74 -0.27 -8.63
C THR A 73 9.43 -0.34 -7.86
N SER A 74 9.24 0.50 -6.85
CA SER A 74 8.02 0.55 -6.05
C SER A 74 7.74 1.96 -5.53
N ARG A 75 6.45 2.28 -5.41
CA ARG A 75 5.97 3.48 -4.70
C ARG A 75 4.56 3.24 -4.18
N TRP A 76 4.08 4.14 -3.32
CA TRP A 76 2.65 4.19 -3.03
C TRP A 76 1.89 4.48 -4.32
N ALA A 77 0.81 3.73 -4.54
CA ALA A 77 -0.01 3.85 -5.74
C ALA A 77 -0.66 5.23 -5.80
N ASN A 78 -0.83 5.76 -7.02
CA ASN A 78 -1.68 6.90 -7.33
C ASN A 78 -2.95 6.40 -8.04
N GLU A 79 -3.85 7.32 -8.41
CA GLU A 79 -5.11 6.98 -9.08
C GLU A 79 -4.90 6.26 -10.42
N ASP A 80 -3.91 6.66 -11.21
CA ASP A 80 -3.58 6.02 -12.50
C ASP A 80 -3.12 4.56 -12.30
N ASP A 81 -2.32 4.29 -11.27
CA ASP A 81 -1.90 2.92 -10.94
C ASP A 81 -3.11 2.08 -10.52
N LEU A 82 -3.98 2.63 -9.68
CA LEU A 82 -5.17 1.92 -9.20
C LEU A 82 -6.13 1.61 -10.35
N ALA A 83 -6.31 2.55 -11.28
CA ALA A 83 -7.08 2.32 -12.48
C ALA A 83 -6.44 1.23 -13.35
N SER A 84 -5.12 1.26 -13.52
CA SER A 84 -4.37 0.26 -14.29
C SER A 84 -4.38 -1.13 -13.65
N LEU A 85 -4.43 -1.22 -12.32
CA LEU A 85 -4.59 -2.47 -11.57
C LEU A 85 -6.04 -2.96 -11.55
N GLY A 86 -7.01 -2.10 -11.89
CA GLY A 86 -8.44 -2.37 -11.71
C GLY A 86 -8.89 -2.35 -10.23
N TRP A 87 -8.14 -1.65 -9.37
CA TRP A 87 -8.34 -1.64 -7.91
C TRP A 87 -9.06 -0.38 -7.42
N SER A 88 -9.45 0.55 -8.30
CA SER A 88 -10.11 1.80 -7.93
C SER A 88 -11.36 1.59 -7.06
N ALA A 89 -12.14 0.54 -7.32
CA ALA A 89 -13.36 0.23 -6.56
C ALA A 89 -13.09 -0.35 -5.16
N ALA A 90 -11.85 -0.74 -4.85
CA ALA A 90 -11.44 -1.30 -3.57
C ALA A 90 -10.89 -0.24 -2.60
N ILE A 91 -10.73 1.01 -3.04
CA ILE A 91 -10.24 2.08 -2.19
C ILE A 91 -11.36 2.59 -1.28
N ALA A 92 -11.10 2.55 0.02
CA ALA A 92 -11.92 3.18 1.03
C ALA A 92 -11.69 4.69 0.99
N SER A 93 -12.56 5.39 0.26
CA SER A 93 -12.49 6.85 0.06
C SER A 93 -12.47 7.62 1.39
N GLU A 94 -13.16 7.11 2.40
CA GLU A 94 -13.25 7.68 3.76
C GLU A 94 -11.94 7.56 4.57
N LEU A 95 -11.03 6.68 4.15
CA LEU A 95 -9.70 6.50 4.75
C LEU A 95 -8.59 7.17 3.91
N THR A 96 -8.97 7.81 2.79
CA THR A 96 -8.04 8.48 1.89
C THR A 96 -7.95 9.94 2.30
N PHE A 97 -7.06 10.25 3.25
CA PHE A 97 -6.87 11.63 3.71
C PHE A 97 -5.92 12.39 2.79
N GLU A 98 -6.32 13.59 2.39
CA GLU A 98 -5.39 14.63 1.97
C GLU A 98 -4.64 15.08 3.21
N CYS A 99 -3.30 15.03 3.18
CA CYS A 99 -2.50 15.70 4.18
C CYS A 99 -2.71 17.21 3.96
N SER A 100 -3.75 17.79 4.56
CA SER A 100 -3.96 19.23 4.50
C SER A 100 -2.82 19.88 5.27
N GLU A 101 -1.88 20.49 4.57
CA GLU A 101 -0.89 21.36 5.19
C GLU A 101 -1.61 22.45 5.99
N GLY A 102 -1.38 22.47 7.31
CA GLY A 102 -1.72 23.60 8.16
C GLY A 102 -3.00 23.46 8.98
N ARG A 103 -2.88 22.83 10.15
CA ARG A 103 -3.43 23.44 11.36
C ARG A 103 -2.45 23.22 12.51
N HIS A 104 -1.79 24.30 12.91
CA HIS A 104 -1.15 24.40 14.22
C HIS A 104 -2.23 24.34 15.29
N ASP A 105 -2.65 23.14 15.65
CA ASP A 105 -3.12 22.78 16.99
C ASP A 105 -3.12 21.26 17.05
N GLY A 106 -2.31 20.70 17.95
CA GLY A 106 -2.01 19.28 17.98
C GLY A 106 -3.25 18.44 18.20
N THR A 107 -3.76 17.85 17.13
CA THR A 107 -4.23 16.47 16.99
C THR A 107 -4.61 16.31 15.50
N CYS A 108 -3.99 15.32 14.85
CA CYS A 108 -3.94 15.01 13.41
C CYS A 108 -2.96 15.85 12.59
#